data_AF-A0A4Q6AXV2-F1
#
_entry.id   AF-A0A4Q6AXV2-F1
#
_cell.length_a   1.000
_cell.length_b   1.000
_cell.length_c   1.000
_cell.angle_alpha   90.00
_cell.angle_beta   90.00
_cell.angle_gamma   90.00
#
_symmetry.space_group_name_H-M   'P 1'
#
loop_
_entity.id
_entity.type
_entity.pdbx_description
1 polymer ?
#
loop_
_entity_poly.entity_id
_entity_poly.type
_entity_poly.pdbx_seq_one_letter_code
_entity_poly.pdbx_strand_id
1 'polypeptide(L)'
;AISTLIGKSLDNEFIGNVIDVCPVGALTDRTFRFKNRVWFTKPLDAHRDCPTCTGKVRLWMRGDEVFRVTARKDKWGEVEEWICNECRFHKKETKDWVIEGPSKVDRHSVISQNHYEKAINAQPELVNQLIGKKPKMLFDIHEVSDVNRPEIDLSKIDGPSHSDDFLPNQQLENQRKLDVGRK
;
A
#
# COMPACT_ATOMS: atom_id res chain seq x y z
N ALA A 1 1.33 -15.82 -14.68
CA ALA A 1 1.29 -15.06 -15.94
C ALA A 1 -0.10 -15.23 -16.56
N ILE A 2 -0.65 -14.21 -17.20
CA ILE A 2 -1.91 -14.32 -17.94
C ILE A 2 -1.56 -14.98 -19.28
N SER A 3 -2.21 -16.09 -19.61
CA SER A 3 -2.03 -16.75 -20.90
C SER A 3 -3.17 -16.34 -21.82
N THR A 4 -2.82 -15.81 -23.00
CA THR A 4 -3.76 -15.70 -24.12
C THR A 4 -3.71 -16.98 -24.93
N LEU A 5 -4.73 -17.27 -25.75
CA LEU A 5 -4.74 -18.47 -26.62
C LEU A 5 -3.46 -18.57 -27.49
N ILE A 6 -2.82 -17.44 -27.77
CA ILE A 6 -1.64 -17.31 -28.64
C ILE A 6 -0.34 -17.17 -27.80
N GLY A 7 -0.41 -17.26 -26.47
CA GLY A 7 0.75 -17.14 -25.58
C GLY A 7 1.42 -15.77 -25.57
N LYS A 8 0.75 -14.73 -26.09
CA LYS A 8 1.27 -13.35 -26.14
C LYS A 8 0.96 -12.60 -24.84
N SER A 9 1.91 -11.78 -24.41
CA SER A 9 1.70 -10.76 -23.38
C SER A 9 0.69 -9.72 -23.85
N LEU A 10 -0.13 -9.23 -22.91
CA LEU A 10 -1.03 -8.11 -23.15
C LEU A 10 -0.28 -6.82 -22.79
N ASP A 11 0.20 -6.12 -23.81
CA ASP A 11 1.00 -4.90 -23.65
C ASP A 11 0.13 -3.68 -23.96
N ASN A 12 -0.40 -3.05 -22.91
CA ASN A 12 -1.17 -1.80 -22.98
C ASN A 12 -0.92 -0.99 -21.71
N GLU A 13 -0.79 0.34 -21.84
CA GLU A 13 -0.56 1.30 -20.75
C GLU A 13 -1.64 1.30 -19.66
N PHE A 14 -2.84 0.77 -19.92
CA PHE A 14 -3.94 0.68 -18.95
C PHE A 14 -4.32 -0.76 -18.57
N ILE A 15 -3.54 -1.77 -18.97
CA ILE A 15 -3.86 -3.19 -18.71
C ILE A 15 -3.97 -3.52 -17.22
N GLY A 16 -3.26 -2.78 -16.36
CA GLY A 16 -3.30 -2.98 -14.91
C GLY A 16 -4.71 -2.84 -14.32
N ASN A 17 -5.60 -2.10 -14.97
CA ASN A 17 -6.98 -1.88 -14.50
C ASN A 17 -7.88 -3.11 -14.60
N VAL A 18 -7.50 -4.11 -15.41
CA VAL A 18 -8.22 -5.39 -15.46
C VAL A 18 -8.23 -6.09 -14.10
N ILE A 19 -7.25 -5.81 -13.23
CA ILE A 19 -7.19 -6.33 -11.86
C ILE A 19 -8.38 -5.84 -11.02
N ASP A 20 -8.83 -4.59 -11.21
CA ASP A 20 -9.92 -4.02 -10.41
C ASP A 20 -11.30 -4.51 -10.85
N VAL A 21 -11.41 -4.93 -12.12
CA VAL A 21 -12.64 -5.48 -12.71
C VAL A 21 -12.81 -6.96 -12.35
N CYS A 22 -11.73 -7.68 -12.04
CA CYS A 22 -11.78 -9.11 -11.76
C CYS A 22 -12.50 -9.41 -10.42
N PRO A 23 -13.67 -10.10 -10.44
CA PRO A 23 -14.46 -10.32 -9.21
C PRO A 23 -13.90 -11.43 -8.32
N VAL A 24 -13.15 -12.37 -8.88
CA VAL A 24 -12.73 -13.62 -8.20
C VAL A 24 -11.28 -13.61 -7.73
N GLY A 25 -10.53 -12.54 -7.97
CA GLY A 25 -9.11 -12.47 -7.62
C GLY A 25 -8.24 -13.46 -8.41
N ALA A 26 -8.68 -13.89 -9.60
CA ALA A 26 -7.84 -14.63 -10.54
C ALA A 26 -6.72 -13.73 -11.09
N LEU A 27 -7.05 -12.45 -11.31
CA LEU A 27 -6.12 -11.41 -11.72
C LEU A 27 -5.81 -10.54 -10.51
N THR A 28 -4.58 -10.62 -10.03
CA THR A 28 -4.11 -9.87 -8.86
C THR A 28 -2.82 -9.15 -9.18
N ASP A 29 -2.61 -8.00 -8.56
CA ASP A 29 -1.35 -7.26 -8.64
C ASP A 29 -0.18 -8.08 -8.07
N ARG A 30 0.78 -8.44 -8.93
CA ARG A 30 1.99 -9.19 -8.57
C ARG A 30 2.82 -8.47 -7.50
N THR A 31 2.85 -7.15 -7.52
CA THR A 31 3.66 -6.34 -6.61
C THR A 31 3.04 -6.20 -5.21
N PHE A 32 1.75 -6.51 -5.06
CA PHE A 32 1.04 -6.49 -3.78
C PHE A 32 0.71 -7.89 -3.25
N ARG A 33 0.53 -8.86 -4.15
CA ARG A 33 0.16 -10.23 -3.82
C ARG A 33 1.12 -10.81 -2.77
N PHE A 34 0.55 -11.28 -1.67
CA PHE A 34 1.24 -11.89 -0.53
C PHE A 34 2.13 -10.97 0.33
N LYS A 35 2.21 -9.66 0.05
CA LYS A 35 2.93 -8.71 0.92
C LYS A 35 2.12 -8.24 2.12
N ASN A 36 0.82 -8.03 1.92
CA ASN A 36 -0.08 -7.60 2.99
C ASN A 36 -1.52 -7.99 2.66
N ARG A 37 -2.41 -7.88 3.65
CA ARG A 37 -3.86 -8.06 3.48
C ARG A 37 -4.56 -6.70 3.53
N VAL A 38 -5.67 -6.59 2.79
CA VAL A 38 -6.39 -5.33 2.59
C VAL A 38 -6.97 -4.73 3.89
N TRP A 39 -7.33 -5.57 4.87
CA TRP A 39 -7.85 -5.11 6.15
C TRP A 39 -6.77 -4.59 7.11
N PHE A 40 -5.48 -4.83 6.82
CA PHE A 40 -4.36 -4.25 7.58
C PHE A 40 -3.87 -2.93 6.99
N THR A 41 -4.34 -2.57 5.80
CA THR A 41 -3.99 -1.31 5.13
C THR A 41 -5.03 -0.23 5.41
N LYS A 42 -4.57 1.00 5.57
CA LYS A 42 -5.37 2.20 5.72
C LYS A 42 -5.54 2.85 4.33
N PRO A 43 -6.76 2.89 3.77
CA PRO A 43 -7.00 3.54 2.50
C PRO A 43 -6.99 5.06 2.66
N LEU A 44 -6.20 5.74 1.84
CA LEU A 44 -6.11 7.20 1.77
C LEU A 44 -6.41 7.64 0.33
N ASP A 45 -7.20 8.70 0.18
CA ASP A 45 -7.44 9.30 -1.12
C ASP A 45 -6.29 10.29 -1.40
N ALA A 46 -5.66 10.14 -2.57
CA ALA A 46 -4.52 10.96 -2.98
C ALA A 46 -4.57 11.25 -4.47
N HIS A 47 -3.85 12.28 -4.90
CA HIS A 47 -3.70 12.60 -6.32
C HIS A 47 -2.25 12.94 -6.67
N ARG A 48 -1.94 12.85 -7.96
CA ARG A 48 -0.67 13.24 -8.57
C ARG A 48 -0.97 13.89 -9.92
N ASP A 49 -0.13 14.83 -10.33
CA ASP A 49 -0.12 15.29 -11.72
C ASP A 49 0.62 14.28 -12.61
N CYS A 50 -0.11 13.61 -13.49
CA CYS A 50 0.41 12.57 -14.37
C CYS A 50 0.08 12.94 -15.83
N PRO A 51 1.03 12.81 -16.77
CA PRO A 51 0.80 13.18 -18.16
C PRO A 51 -0.21 12.26 -18.88
N THR A 52 -0.38 11.02 -18.39
CA THR A 52 -1.15 9.97 -19.10
C THR A 52 -2.55 9.75 -18.50
N CYS A 53 -2.78 10.11 -17.23
CA CYS A 53 -4.06 9.96 -16.56
C CYS A 53 -4.28 11.09 -15.55
N THR A 54 -5.51 11.29 -15.09
CA THR A 54 -5.84 12.32 -14.09
C THR A 54 -5.14 12.12 -12.74
N GLY A 55 -4.59 10.93 -12.48
CA GLY A 55 -3.79 10.66 -11.29
C GLY A 55 -4.58 10.62 -9.98
N LYS A 56 -5.91 10.58 -10.01
CA LYS A 56 -6.74 10.36 -8.82
C LYS A 56 -6.72 8.89 -8.41
N VAL A 57 -6.22 8.62 -7.22
CA VAL A 57 -6.03 7.25 -6.72
C VAL A 57 -6.51 7.10 -5.29
N ARG A 58 -6.64 5.83 -4.89
CA ARG A 58 -6.71 5.39 -3.51
C ARG A 58 -5.43 4.63 -3.18
N LEU A 59 -4.66 5.17 -2.24
CA LEU A 59 -3.45 4.58 -1.72
C LEU A 59 -3.79 3.64 -0.57
N TRP A 60 -3.19 2.47 -0.57
CA TRP A 60 -3.31 1.50 0.52
C TRP A 60 -2.02 1.50 1.31
N MET A 61 -2.02 2.24 2.42
CA MET A 61 -0.83 2.46 3.24
C MET A 61 -0.85 1.61 4.50
N ARG A 62 0.32 1.24 5.01
CA ARG A 62 0.48 0.70 6.36
C ARG A 62 1.75 1.33 6.93
N GLY A 63 1.60 2.06 8.03
CA GLY A 63 2.64 2.98 8.48
C GLY A 63 2.86 4.05 7.40
N ASP A 64 4.12 4.32 7.09
CA ASP A 64 4.53 5.34 6.11
C ASP A 64 4.74 4.77 4.69
N GLU A 65 4.50 3.47 4.51
CA GLU A 65 4.73 2.76 3.25
C GLU A 65 3.44 2.53 2.45
N VAL A 66 3.52 2.70 1.13
CA VAL A 66 2.42 2.38 0.19
C VAL A 66 2.60 0.96 -0.35
N PHE A 67 1.61 0.10 -0.08
CA PHE A 67 1.63 -1.29 -0.55
C PHE A 67 0.98 -1.44 -1.93
N ARG A 68 -0.11 -0.72 -2.15
CA ARG A 68 -0.92 -0.80 -3.37
C ARG A 68 -1.51 0.55 -3.74
N VAL A 69 -1.61 0.80 -5.04
CA VAL A 69 -2.32 1.92 -5.63
C VAL A 69 -3.50 1.38 -6.44
N THR A 70 -4.70 1.89 -6.22
CA THR A 70 -5.89 1.54 -6.99
C THR A 70 -6.60 2.79 -7.48
N ALA A 71 -7.40 2.67 -8.54
CA ALA A 71 -8.30 3.74 -8.95
C ALA A 71 -9.33 4.06 -7.86
N ARG A 72 -9.81 5.30 -7.81
CA ARG A 72 -10.92 5.68 -6.92
C ARG A 72 -12.21 5.03 -7.40
N LYS A 73 -13.06 4.69 -6.44
CA LYS A 73 -14.37 4.12 -6.68
C LYS A 73 -15.45 5.05 -6.16
N ASP A 74 -16.52 5.14 -6.91
CA ASP A 74 -17.70 5.91 -6.56
C ASP A 74 -18.54 5.16 -5.50
N LYS A 75 -19.71 5.72 -5.18
CA LYS A 75 -20.66 5.12 -4.22
C LYS A 75 -21.31 3.83 -4.72
N TRP A 76 -21.31 3.57 -6.02
CA TRP A 76 -21.88 2.37 -6.65
C TRP A 76 -20.82 1.27 -6.85
N GLY A 77 -19.56 1.56 -6.52
CA GLY A 77 -18.44 0.62 -6.68
C GLY A 77 -17.83 0.63 -8.09
N GLU A 78 -18.24 1.57 -8.93
CA GLU A 78 -17.66 1.83 -10.24
C GLU A 78 -16.40 2.67 -10.11
N VAL A 79 -15.50 2.55 -11.10
CA VAL A 79 -14.26 3.34 -11.11
C VAL A 79 -14.58 4.74 -11.62
N GLU A 80 -14.23 5.76 -10.83
CA GLU A 80 -14.44 7.15 -11.22
C GLU A 80 -13.57 7.50 -12.44
N GLU A 81 -12.28 7.17 -12.36
CA GLU A 81 -11.29 7.46 -13.38
C GLU A 81 -10.23 6.34 -13.43
N TRP A 82 -9.87 5.92 -14.64
CA TRP A 82 -8.86 4.88 -14.85
C TRP A 82 -7.44 5.43 -14.73
N ILE A 83 -6.53 4.61 -14.19
CA ILE A 83 -5.15 5.00 -13.89
C ILE A 83 -4.18 4.29 -14.84
N CYS A 84 -3.08 4.93 -15.21
CA CYS A 84 -2.04 4.30 -16.03
C CYS A 84 -1.22 3.28 -15.21
N ASN A 85 -0.54 2.36 -15.91
CA ASN A 85 0.34 1.37 -15.30
C ASN A 85 1.50 2.02 -14.51
N GLU A 86 1.96 3.21 -14.92
CA GLU A 86 3.01 3.93 -14.21
C GLU A 86 2.58 4.32 -12.80
N CYS A 87 1.43 4.98 -12.69
CA CYS A 87 0.84 5.33 -11.40
C CYS A 87 0.53 4.09 -10.55
N ARG A 88 0.11 2.99 -11.19
CA ARG A 88 -0.31 1.77 -10.47
C ARG A 88 0.86 0.96 -9.90
N PHE A 89 1.91 0.75 -10.69
CA PHE A 89 2.98 -0.20 -10.34
C PHE A 89 4.30 0.47 -9.97
N HIS A 90 4.62 1.62 -10.57
CA HIS A 90 5.93 2.27 -10.42
C HIS A 90 5.94 3.34 -9.33
N LYS A 91 4.84 4.08 -9.14
CA LYS A 91 4.75 5.18 -8.16
C LYS A 91 4.17 4.72 -6.83
N LYS A 92 5.01 4.08 -6.01
CA LYS A 92 4.65 3.54 -4.69
C LYS A 92 5.32 4.26 -3.53
N GLU A 93 6.01 5.36 -3.77
CA GLU A 93 6.57 6.15 -2.68
C GLU A 93 5.56 7.19 -2.22
N THR A 94 5.45 7.40 -0.92
CA THR A 94 4.56 8.41 -0.34
C THR A 94 4.87 9.83 -0.86
N LYS A 95 6.12 10.07 -1.28
CA LYS A 95 6.59 11.33 -1.85
C LYS A 95 6.03 11.65 -3.24
N ASP A 96 5.61 10.63 -3.99
CA ASP A 96 5.04 10.81 -5.33
C ASP A 96 3.60 11.36 -5.31
N TRP A 97 2.97 11.38 -4.13
CA TRP A 97 1.54 11.61 -3.98
C TRP A 97 1.22 12.77 -3.04
N VAL A 98 0.21 13.54 -3.42
CA VAL A 98 -0.41 14.53 -2.53
C VAL A 98 -1.61 13.86 -1.85
N ILE A 99 -1.49 13.59 -0.55
CA ILE A 99 -2.53 12.94 0.24
C ILE A 99 -3.60 13.96 0.61
N GLU A 100 -4.84 13.73 0.16
CA GLU A 100 -6.00 14.58 0.49
C GLU A 100 -6.55 14.23 1.88
N GLY A 101 -6.58 12.94 2.22
CA GLY A 101 -7.02 12.47 3.52
C GLY A 101 -7.50 11.02 3.55
N PRO A 102 -8.09 10.58 4.68
CA PRO A 102 -8.68 9.26 4.81
C PRO A 102 -9.81 9.03 3.80
N SER A 103 -9.75 7.91 3.09
CA SER A 103 -10.80 7.52 2.15
C SER A 103 -12.12 7.25 2.87
N LYS A 104 -13.25 7.55 2.23
CA LYS A 104 -14.55 7.12 2.77
C LYS A 104 -14.71 5.60 2.63
N VAL A 105 -14.93 4.90 3.74
CA VAL A 105 -15.11 3.44 3.78
C VAL A 105 -16.49 3.13 4.38
N ASP A 106 -17.15 2.09 3.86
CA ASP A 106 -18.42 1.66 4.42
C ASP A 106 -18.25 1.18 5.88
N ARG A 107 -19.16 1.60 6.76
CA ARG A 107 -19.12 1.27 8.20
C ARG A 107 -19.19 -0.24 8.50
N HIS A 108 -19.79 -1.03 7.61
CA HIS A 108 -19.89 -2.49 7.73
C HIS A 108 -18.67 -3.22 7.16
N SER A 109 -17.76 -2.51 6.48
CA SER A 109 -16.51 -3.08 6.01
C SER A 109 -15.59 -3.41 7.18
N VAL A 110 -14.93 -4.57 7.12
CA VAL A 110 -13.87 -4.95 8.09
C VAL A 110 -12.76 -3.90 8.11
N ILE A 111 -12.52 -3.22 6.99
CA ILE A 111 -11.54 -2.13 6.89
C ILE A 111 -11.91 -0.96 7.82
N SER A 112 -13.20 -0.73 8.07
CA SER A 112 -13.67 0.36 8.93
C SER A 112 -13.29 0.19 10.41
N GLN A 113 -12.94 -1.02 10.88
CA GLN A 113 -12.68 -1.27 12.30
C GLN A 113 -11.48 -0.48 12.84
N ASN A 114 -10.48 -0.21 11.99
CA ASN A 114 -9.27 0.54 12.36
C ASN A 114 -9.07 1.79 11.48
N HIS A 115 -10.12 2.22 10.77
CA HIS A 115 -10.08 3.35 9.86
C HIS A 115 -10.86 4.54 10.44
N TYR A 116 -10.13 5.58 10.80
CA TYR A 116 -10.70 6.75 11.47
C TYR A 116 -10.77 7.93 10.52
N GLU A 117 -11.93 8.13 9.88
CA GLU A 117 -12.16 9.23 8.93
C GLU A 117 -12.08 10.62 9.60
N LYS A 118 -12.53 10.69 10.86
CA LYS A 118 -12.60 11.93 11.65
C LYS A 118 -11.67 11.86 12.86
N ALA A 119 -10.52 11.20 12.75
CA ALA A 119 -9.52 11.28 13.82
C ALA A 119 -9.08 12.74 13.97
N ILE A 120 -9.67 13.44 14.95
CA ILE A 120 -9.23 14.75 15.43
C ILE A 120 -7.98 14.50 16.27
N ASN A 121 -6.94 13.92 15.66
CA ASN A 121 -5.73 13.50 16.35
C ASN A 121 -4.51 14.20 15.76
N ALA A 122 -4.59 15.52 15.76
CA ALA A 122 -3.42 16.34 16.01
C ALA A 122 -3.92 17.47 16.89
N GLN A 123 -3.66 17.39 18.19
CA GLN A 123 -3.56 18.65 18.93
C GLN A 123 -2.59 19.53 18.12
N PRO A 124 -2.99 20.76 17.76
CA PRO A 124 -2.20 21.61 16.86
C PRO A 124 -0.79 21.82 17.41
N GLU A 125 -0.66 21.75 18.73
CA GLU A 125 0.60 21.70 19.45
C GLU A 125 0.70 20.35 20.17
N LEU A 126 1.82 19.67 19.95
CA LEU A 126 2.15 18.49 20.75
C LEU A 126 2.24 18.95 22.20
N VAL A 127 1.68 18.18 23.14
CA VAL A 127 1.84 18.41 24.58
C VAL A 127 3.32 18.63 24.97
N ASN A 128 4.23 18.04 24.21
CA ASN A 128 5.68 18.19 24.35
C ASN A 128 6.20 19.59 24.01
N GLN A 129 5.62 20.26 23.00
CA GLN A 129 5.93 21.65 22.64
C GLN A 129 5.39 22.62 23.70
N LEU A 130 4.20 22.34 24.23
CA LEU A 130 3.58 23.12 25.31
C LEU A 130 4.32 23.02 26.65
N ILE A 131 4.78 21.82 27.02
CA ILE A 131 5.45 21.56 28.31
C ILE A 131 6.97 21.80 28.22
N GLY A 132 7.53 21.96 27.02
CA GLY A 132 8.97 22.15 26.80
C GLY A 132 9.82 20.93 27.18
N LYS A 133 9.19 19.77 27.41
CA LYS A 133 9.84 18.54 27.86
C LYS A 133 9.55 17.42 26.88
N LYS A 134 10.59 16.71 26.46
CA LYS A 134 10.43 15.52 25.64
C LYS A 134 9.70 14.43 26.45
N PRO A 135 8.76 13.69 25.84
CA PRO A 135 8.08 12.61 26.52
C PRO A 135 9.09 11.52 26.83
N LYS A 136 9.04 10.98 28.04
CA LYS A 136 9.84 9.80 28.39
C LYS A 136 9.14 8.57 27.81
N MET A 137 9.66 8.06 26.70
CA MET A 137 9.25 6.76 26.17
C MET A 137 9.86 5.68 27.07
N LEU A 138 9.14 5.25 28.11
CA LEU A 138 9.62 4.24 29.06
C LEU A 138 9.69 2.84 28.45
N PHE A 139 8.87 2.60 27.41
CA PHE A 139 8.85 1.38 26.63
C PHE A 139 8.66 1.77 25.16
N ASP A 140 9.74 1.88 24.41
CA ASP A 140 9.65 1.99 22.96
C ASP A 140 9.37 0.61 22.36
N ILE A 141 8.27 0.50 21.63
CA ILE A 141 7.89 -0.73 20.95
C ILE A 141 8.96 -1.16 19.94
N HIS A 142 9.67 -0.20 19.32
CA HIS A 142 10.69 -0.50 18.31
C HIS A 142 11.98 -1.02 18.95
N GLU A 143 12.26 -0.68 20.21
CA GLU A 143 13.42 -1.18 20.95
C GLU A 143 13.15 -2.51 21.65
N VAL A 144 11.92 -2.74 22.13
CA VAL A 144 11.60 -3.88 23.01
C VAL A 144 10.91 -5.03 22.28
N SER A 145 10.10 -4.76 21.26
CA SER A 145 9.21 -5.78 20.69
C SER A 145 9.75 -6.45 19.43
N ASP A 146 10.84 -5.96 18.83
CA ASP A 146 11.35 -6.38 17.50
C ASP A 146 10.29 -6.33 16.37
N VAL A 147 9.09 -5.81 16.64
CA VAL A 147 7.98 -5.71 15.68
C VAL A 147 8.03 -4.36 14.97
N ASN A 148 7.85 -4.36 13.64
CA ASN A 148 7.84 -3.17 12.77
C ASN A 148 9.15 -2.34 12.82
N ARG A 149 10.28 -3.00 12.58
CA ARG A 149 11.61 -2.36 12.52
C ARG A 149 11.63 -1.19 11.50
N PRO A 150 12.10 0.01 11.88
CA PRO A 150 12.06 1.20 11.01
C PRO A 150 13.05 1.15 9.84
N GLU A 151 14.05 0.27 9.90
CA GLU A 151 15.08 0.13 8.86
C GLU A 151 14.61 -0.72 7.66
N ILE A 152 13.51 -1.45 7.80
CA ILE A 152 13.06 -2.44 6.82
C ILE A 152 11.77 -1.97 6.17
N ASP A 153 11.86 -1.67 4.87
CA ASP A 153 10.69 -1.38 4.04
C ASP A 153 9.98 -2.68 3.63
N LEU A 154 8.85 -2.99 4.27
CA LEU A 154 8.06 -4.20 4.01
C LEU A 154 7.50 -4.25 2.58
N SER A 155 7.22 -3.09 1.99
CA SER A 155 6.74 -2.94 0.62
C SER A 155 7.76 -3.37 -0.43
N LYS A 156 9.06 -3.33 -0.10
CA LYS A 156 10.16 -3.62 -1.04
C LYS A 156 10.65 -5.06 -0.99
N ILE A 157 10.31 -5.81 0.07
CA ILE A 157 10.67 -7.24 0.20
C ILE A 157 10.05 -8.01 -0.98
N ASP A 158 10.85 -8.86 -1.63
CA ASP A 158 10.38 -9.73 -2.71
C ASP A 158 9.88 -11.06 -2.17
N GLY A 159 8.82 -11.59 -2.79
CA GLY A 159 8.15 -12.81 -2.37
C GLY A 159 7.01 -12.62 -1.35
N PRO A 160 6.38 -13.74 -0.93
CA PRO A 160 5.34 -13.72 0.09
C PRO A 160 5.93 -13.47 1.48
N SER A 161 5.18 -12.75 2.33
CA SER A 161 5.58 -12.58 3.72
C SER A 161 5.62 -13.94 4.44
N HIS A 162 6.79 -14.34 4.91
CA HIS A 162 7.02 -15.56 5.70
C HIS A 162 7.21 -15.21 7.19
N SER A 163 7.06 -16.19 8.08
CA SER A 163 7.36 -16.01 9.52
C SER A 163 8.79 -15.51 9.75
N ASP A 164 9.69 -15.86 8.83
CA ASP A 164 11.11 -15.61 8.96
C ASP A 164 11.49 -14.16 8.63
N ASP A 165 10.64 -13.44 7.89
CA ASP A 165 10.89 -12.04 7.49
C ASP A 165 10.94 -11.09 8.70
N PHE A 166 10.37 -11.52 9.83
CA PHE A 166 10.29 -10.75 11.06
C PHE A 166 11.25 -11.23 12.15
N LEU A 167 12.19 -12.15 11.84
CA LEU A 167 13.13 -12.65 12.83
C LEU A 167 14.15 -11.56 13.22
N PRO A 168 14.45 -11.39 14.52
CA PRO A 168 15.51 -10.50 14.99
C PRO A 168 16.86 -10.89 14.36
N ASN A 169 17.68 -9.91 13.97
CA ASN A 169 19.04 -10.08 13.43
C ASN A 169 19.23 -10.71 12.04
N GLN A 170 18.20 -10.85 11.19
CA GLN A 170 18.46 -11.07 9.77
C GLN A 170 19.01 -9.79 9.13
N GLN A 171 20.30 -9.79 8.81
CA GLN A 171 20.80 -8.95 7.73
C GLN A 171 20.04 -9.41 6.49
N LEU A 172 19.07 -8.62 6.03
CA LEU A 172 18.44 -8.83 4.73
C LEU A 172 19.53 -8.54 3.69
N GLU A 173 20.40 -9.52 3.47
CA GLU A 173 21.25 -9.55 2.29
C GLU A 173 20.29 -9.40 1.11
N ASN A 174 20.42 -8.26 0.44
CA ASN A 174 19.74 -7.99 -0.81
C ASN A 174 19.79 -9.25 -1.67
N GLN A 175 18.61 -9.72 -2.09
CA GLN A 175 18.37 -10.80 -3.07
C GLN A 175 17.97 -12.16 -2.48
N ARG A 176 16.71 -12.30 -2.07
CA ARG A 176 15.96 -13.47 -2.55
C ARG A 176 15.67 -13.25 -4.04
N LYS A 177 16.68 -13.46 -4.89
CA LYS A 177 16.46 -13.65 -6.32
C LYS A 177 15.60 -14.90 -6.45
N LEU A 178 14.30 -14.72 -6.71
CA LEU A 178 13.54 -15.79 -7.33
C LEU A 178 14.13 -15.96 -8.72
N ASP A 179 14.96 -16.99 -8.89
CA ASP A 179 15.20 -17.57 -10.21
C ASP A 179 13.83 -17.97 -10.75
N VAL A 180 13.24 -17.09 -11.56
CA VAL A 180 12.16 -17.45 -12.47
C VAL A 180 12.79 -18.28 -13.59
N GLY A 181 13.30 -19.45 -13.20
CA GLY A 181 13.71 -20.51 -14.08
C GLY A 181 12.45 -21.06 -14.75
N ARG A 182 12.35 -20.79 -16.05
CA ARG A 182 11.47 -21.49 -16.99
C ARG A 182 11.41 -22.98 -16.66
N LYS A 183 10.21 -23.50 -16.41
CA LYS A 183 9.73 -24.80 -16.91
C LYS A 183 8.27 -24.65 -17.29
#